data_AF-A0A8B3KVA9-F1
#
_entry.id   AF-A0A8B3KVA9-F1
#
_cell.length_a   1.000
_cell.length_b   1.000
_cell.length_c   1.000
_cell.angle_alpha   90.00
_cell.angle_beta   90.00
_cell.angle_gamma   90.00
#
_symmetry.space_group_name_H-M   'P 1'
#
loop_
_entity.id
_entity.type
_entity.pdbx_description
1 polymer ?
#
loop_
_entity_poly.entity_id
_entity_poly.type
_entity_poly.pdbx_seq_one_letter_code
_entity_poly.pdbx_strand_id
1 'polypeptide(L)'
;TEHAFASSPDDLYWCFRRLQAFEAWQVHGGWISAGGHGLGPGVDERFGFGRTIDPKTVEAETARRAAFRSEFGKLLGNDGFLVLPTVPGAAPLKTSTPEQFQAYRERALHLLCLAGLSGFPQITLPLGSVDGAPFGLSLLGPSGSDVALIGLGRTILDAARKV
;
A
#
# COMPACT_ATOMS: atom_id res chain seq x y z
N THR A 1 3.13 -26.12 -0.21
CA THR A 1 3.89 -25.82 -1.44
C THR A 1 4.33 -24.38 -1.34
N GLU A 2 5.63 -24.11 -1.42
CA GLU A 2 6.15 -22.74 -1.39
C GLU A 2 5.68 -22.01 -2.67
N HIS A 3 4.81 -21.01 -2.53
CA HIS A 3 4.32 -20.25 -3.67
C HIS A 3 5.34 -19.17 -3.98
N ALA A 4 6.11 -19.36 -5.06
CA ALA A 4 7.10 -18.37 -5.49
C ALA A 4 6.41 -17.30 -6.34
N PHE A 5 6.50 -16.03 -5.91
CA PHE A 5 6.10 -14.88 -6.70
C PHE A 5 7.21 -14.52 -7.69
N ALA A 6 6.82 -14.02 -8.87
CA ALA A 6 7.80 -13.55 -9.87
C ALA A 6 8.51 -12.24 -9.46
N SER A 7 7.96 -11.52 -8.48
CA SER A 7 8.48 -10.23 -8.01
C SER A 7 8.74 -10.26 -6.51
N SER A 8 9.87 -9.68 -6.10
CA SER A 8 10.18 -9.47 -4.69
C SER A 8 9.30 -8.36 -4.08
N PRO A 9 9.22 -8.26 -2.74
CA PRO A 9 8.56 -7.13 -2.09
C PRO A 9 9.08 -5.76 -2.56
N ASP A 10 10.38 -5.62 -2.80
CA ASP A 10 10.99 -4.38 -3.28
C ASP A 10 10.59 -4.07 -4.73
N ASP A 11 10.49 -5.09 -5.59
CA ASP A 11 9.99 -4.93 -6.96
C ASP A 11 8.54 -4.44 -6.96
N LEU A 12 7.69 -5.00 -6.10
CA LEU A 12 6.29 -4.59 -5.95
C LEU A 12 6.19 -3.17 -5.42
N TYR A 13 6.99 -2.82 -4.41
CA TYR A 13 7.07 -1.46 -3.90
C TYR A 13 7.42 -0.46 -5.01
N TRP A 14 8.45 -0.74 -5.83
CA TRP A 14 8.84 0.14 -6.92
C TRP A 14 7.82 0.19 -8.06
N CYS A 15 7.17 -0.94 -8.38
CA CYS A 15 6.06 -1.01 -9.32
C CYS A 15 4.93 -0.05 -8.90
N PHE A 16 4.49 -0.15 -7.65
CA PHE A 16 3.47 0.74 -7.10
C PHE A 16 3.91 2.21 -7.16
N ARG A 17 5.14 2.51 -6.71
CA ARG A 17 5.69 3.87 -6.71
C ARG A 17 5.74 4.49 -8.10
N ARG A 18 6.15 3.72 -9.11
CA ARG A 18 6.28 4.19 -10.49
C ARG A 18 4.91 4.42 -11.12
N LEU A 19 4.01 3.44 -11.05
CA LEU A 19 2.67 3.56 -11.60
C LEU A 19 1.90 4.72 -10.94
N GLN A 20 1.89 4.79 -9.61
CA GLN A 20 1.22 5.87 -8.88
C GLN A 20 1.77 7.25 -9.25
N ALA A 21 3.10 7.41 -9.30
CA ALA A 21 3.70 8.71 -9.58
C ALA A 21 3.42 9.15 -11.03
N PHE A 22 3.50 8.23 -11.99
CA PHE A 22 3.16 8.51 -13.38
C PHE A 22 1.69 8.90 -13.53
N GLU A 23 0.75 8.11 -13.00
CA GLU A 23 -0.68 8.36 -13.08
C GLU A 23 -1.05 9.70 -12.39
N ALA A 24 -0.48 9.98 -11.23
CA ALA A 24 -0.67 11.26 -10.55
C ALA A 24 -0.18 12.44 -11.40
N TRP A 25 0.96 12.31 -12.08
CA TRP A 25 1.46 13.34 -12.99
C TRP A 25 0.56 13.52 -14.22
N GLN A 26 0.02 12.44 -14.80
CA GLN A 26 -0.92 12.55 -15.92
C GLN A 26 -2.17 13.36 -15.54
N VAL A 27 -2.67 13.19 -14.32
CA VAL A 27 -3.88 13.89 -13.84
C VAL A 27 -3.58 15.33 -13.43
N HIS A 28 -2.49 15.56 -12.70
CA HIS A 28 -2.24 16.85 -12.03
C HIS A 28 -1.11 17.66 -12.63
N GLY A 29 -0.29 17.09 -13.52
CA GLY A 29 0.93 17.72 -14.04
C GLY A 29 0.67 19.03 -14.79
N GLY A 30 -0.44 19.13 -15.53
CA GLY A 30 -0.86 20.37 -16.17
C GLY A 30 -1.18 21.48 -15.17
N TRP A 31 -1.93 21.16 -14.11
CA TRP A 31 -2.25 22.10 -13.03
C TRP A 31 -0.98 22.54 -12.28
N ILE A 32 -0.13 21.60 -11.90
CA ILE A 32 1.13 21.89 -11.20
C ILE A 32 2.03 22.80 -12.04
N SER A 33 2.12 22.51 -13.34
CA SER A 33 2.97 23.28 -14.27
C SER A 33 2.46 24.70 -14.54
N ALA A 34 1.19 25.00 -14.22
CA ALA A 34 0.65 26.36 -14.31
C ALA A 34 1.20 27.30 -13.22
N GLY A 35 1.79 26.74 -12.15
CA GLY A 35 2.50 27.50 -11.12
C GLY A 35 1.59 28.20 -10.09
N GLY A 36 2.22 28.81 -9.08
CA GLY A 36 1.51 29.62 -8.05
C GLY A 36 0.78 28.81 -6.97
N HIS A 37 1.05 27.51 -6.84
CA HIS A 37 0.31 26.61 -5.94
C HIS A 37 0.98 26.32 -4.59
N GLY A 38 2.21 26.78 -4.37
CA GLY A 38 2.89 26.65 -3.07
C GLY A 38 3.00 25.21 -2.56
N LEU A 39 3.44 24.28 -3.42
CA LEU A 39 3.59 22.88 -3.04
C LEU A 39 4.66 22.71 -1.96
N GLY A 40 4.37 21.87 -0.96
CA GLY A 40 5.40 21.46 0.00
C GLY A 40 6.51 20.65 -0.69
N PRO A 41 7.78 20.72 -0.21
CA PRO A 41 8.93 20.11 -0.89
C PRO A 41 8.73 18.63 -1.26
N GLY A 42 8.26 17.81 -0.32
CA GLY A 42 8.04 16.38 -0.57
C GLY A 42 6.86 16.08 -1.51
N VAL A 43 5.97 17.03 -1.79
CA VAL A 43 4.92 16.87 -2.82
C VAL A 43 5.52 17.20 -4.18
N ASP A 44 6.23 18.33 -4.27
CA ASP A 44 6.91 18.76 -5.49
C ASP A 44 7.89 17.70 -6.01
N GLU A 45 8.74 17.15 -5.13
CA GLU A 45 9.67 16.06 -5.47
C GLU A 45 8.97 14.82 -6.03
N ARG A 46 7.79 14.45 -5.49
CA ARG A 46 7.06 13.25 -5.93
C ARG A 46 6.41 13.44 -7.29
N PHE A 47 5.89 14.63 -7.58
CA PHE A 47 5.41 14.95 -8.92
C PHE A 47 6.57 15.13 -9.91
N GLY A 48 7.69 15.70 -9.46
CA GLY A 48 8.95 15.74 -10.21
C GLY A 48 9.41 14.35 -10.63
N PHE A 49 9.38 13.37 -9.72
CA PHE A 49 9.63 11.96 -10.03
C PHE A 49 8.60 11.38 -11.02
N GLY A 50 7.31 11.63 -10.81
CA GLY A 50 6.25 11.17 -11.73
C GLY A 50 6.46 11.66 -13.17
N ARG A 51 6.90 12.90 -13.32
CA ARG A 51 7.25 13.52 -14.61
C ARG A 51 8.40 12.81 -15.34
N THR A 52 9.33 12.18 -14.62
CA THR A 52 10.48 11.51 -15.23
C THR A 52 10.22 10.08 -15.70
N ILE A 53 9.04 9.52 -15.40
CA ILE A 53 8.72 8.13 -15.73
C ILE A 53 8.31 8.02 -17.19
N ASP A 54 9.05 7.21 -17.94
CA ASP A 54 8.80 7.00 -19.36
C ASP A 54 7.73 5.92 -19.62
N PRO A 55 7.08 5.93 -20.79
CA PRO A 55 6.03 4.96 -21.13
C PRO A 55 6.47 3.48 -21.13
N LYS A 56 7.74 3.16 -21.43
CA LYS A 56 8.22 1.77 -21.41
C LYS A 56 8.34 1.25 -19.98
N THR A 57 8.76 2.10 -19.06
CA THR A 57 8.72 1.79 -17.62
C THR A 57 7.28 1.51 -17.18
N VAL A 58 6.30 2.33 -17.60
CA VAL A 58 4.88 2.10 -17.27
C VAL A 58 4.36 0.77 -17.83
N GLU A 59 4.71 0.45 -19.07
CA GLU A 59 4.35 -0.83 -19.71
C GLU A 59 4.89 -2.03 -18.91
N ALA A 60 6.17 -2.00 -18.55
CA ALA A 60 6.82 -3.06 -17.78
C ALA A 60 6.19 -3.23 -16.38
N GLU A 61 5.96 -2.13 -15.66
CA GLU A 61 5.34 -2.20 -14.32
C GLU A 61 3.86 -2.57 -14.38
N THR A 62 3.15 -2.20 -15.45
CA THR A 62 1.77 -2.66 -15.68
C THR A 62 1.72 -4.17 -15.86
N ALA A 63 2.65 -4.75 -16.63
CA ALA A 63 2.78 -6.20 -16.76
C ALA A 63 3.11 -6.86 -15.42
N ARG A 64 4.01 -6.27 -14.61
CA ARG A 64 4.33 -6.75 -13.27
C ARG A 64 3.12 -6.74 -12.33
N ARG A 65 2.36 -5.64 -12.31
CA ARG A 65 1.11 -5.53 -11.52
C ARG A 65 0.12 -6.62 -11.90
N ALA A 66 -0.05 -6.89 -13.19
CA ALA A 66 -0.95 -7.94 -13.68
C ALA A 66 -0.49 -9.34 -13.26
N ALA A 67 0.81 -9.64 -13.36
CA ALA A 67 1.39 -10.90 -12.90
C ALA A 67 1.16 -11.10 -11.40
N PHE A 68 1.49 -10.09 -10.59
CA PHE A 68 1.26 -10.12 -9.14
C PHE A 68 -0.21 -10.34 -8.78
N ARG A 69 -1.14 -9.58 -9.39
CA ARG A 69 -2.59 -9.78 -9.15
C ARG A 69 -3.03 -11.21 -9.43
N SER A 70 -2.54 -11.81 -10.51
CA SER A 70 -2.85 -13.21 -10.87
C SER A 70 -2.26 -14.20 -9.86
N GLU A 71 -0.97 -14.09 -9.53
CA GLU A 71 -0.29 -14.97 -8.57
C GLU A 71 -0.93 -14.87 -7.18
N PHE A 72 -1.19 -13.65 -6.72
CA PHE A 72 -1.78 -13.41 -5.41
C PHE A 72 -3.22 -13.91 -5.33
N GLY A 73 -4.00 -13.73 -6.41
CA GLY A 73 -5.35 -14.32 -6.50
C GLY A 73 -5.34 -15.84 -6.43
N LYS A 74 -4.38 -16.50 -7.10
CA LYS A 74 -4.21 -17.97 -7.01
C LYS A 74 -3.82 -18.42 -5.61
N LEU A 75 -2.96 -17.66 -4.93
CA LEU A 75 -2.55 -17.96 -3.57
C LEU A 75 -3.71 -17.87 -2.58
N LEU A 76 -4.52 -16.81 -2.65
CA LEU A 76 -5.66 -16.61 -1.74
C LEU A 76 -6.83 -17.53 -2.08
N GLY A 77 -7.01 -17.91 -3.35
CA GLY A 77 -8.18 -18.68 -3.76
C GLY A 77 -9.47 -17.92 -3.50
N ASN A 78 -10.51 -18.62 -3.03
CA ASN A 78 -11.83 -18.03 -2.79
C ASN A 78 -12.07 -17.62 -1.33
N ASP A 79 -11.29 -18.15 -0.40
CA ASP A 79 -11.54 -18.08 1.05
C ASP A 79 -10.28 -17.76 1.88
N GLY A 80 -9.10 -17.77 1.27
CA GLY A 80 -7.85 -17.40 1.93
C GLY A 80 -7.75 -15.90 2.15
N PHE A 81 -7.03 -15.50 3.19
CA PHE A 81 -6.71 -14.10 3.47
C PHE A 81 -5.31 -13.99 4.07
N LEU A 82 -4.66 -12.86 3.81
CA LEU A 82 -3.39 -12.51 4.40
C LEU A 82 -3.62 -11.68 5.68
N VAL A 83 -2.92 -12.06 6.74
CA VAL A 83 -2.82 -11.27 7.97
C VAL A 83 -1.42 -10.67 8.04
N LEU A 84 -1.36 -9.35 8.24
CA LEU A 84 -0.10 -8.61 8.30
C LEU A 84 -0.23 -7.38 9.20
N PRO A 85 0.87 -6.82 9.73
CA PRO A 85 0.84 -5.45 10.26
C PRO A 85 0.30 -4.48 9.20
N THR A 86 -0.59 -3.57 9.57
CA THR A 86 -1.06 -2.53 8.64
C THR A 86 0.06 -1.56 8.29
N VAL A 87 0.86 -1.22 9.30
CA VAL A 87 1.99 -0.29 9.25
C VAL A 87 3.14 -0.87 10.08
N PRO A 88 4.40 -0.43 9.84
CA PRO A 88 5.58 -1.06 10.44
C PRO A 88 5.72 -0.84 11.95
N GLY A 89 4.92 0.03 12.55
CA GLY A 89 4.97 0.34 13.98
C GLY A 89 4.18 1.59 14.33
N ALA A 90 4.43 2.11 15.54
CA ALA A 90 3.82 3.33 16.05
C ALA A 90 3.99 4.51 15.08
N ALA A 91 3.00 5.40 15.05
CA ALA A 91 3.07 6.60 14.23
C ALA A 91 4.30 7.45 14.63
N PRO A 92 5.08 8.01 13.68
CA PRO A 92 6.18 8.90 14.01
C PRO A 92 5.70 10.13 14.79
N LEU A 93 6.56 10.67 15.65
CA LEU A 93 6.25 11.88 16.40
C LEU A 93 6.13 13.08 15.45
N LYS A 94 5.34 14.09 15.83
CA LYS A 94 5.28 15.36 15.08
C LYS A 94 6.64 16.06 14.96
N THR A 95 7.52 15.80 15.92
CA THR A 95 8.89 16.32 15.99
C THR A 95 9.92 15.45 15.26
N SER A 96 9.48 14.36 14.61
CA SER A 96 10.37 13.51 13.80
C SER A 96 10.96 14.29 12.62
N THR A 97 12.16 13.89 12.20
CA THR A 97 12.83 14.52 11.06
C THR A 97 12.19 14.09 9.74
N PRO A 98 12.37 14.86 8.65
CA PRO A 98 11.92 14.46 7.31
C PRO A 98 12.38 13.05 6.91
N GLU A 99 13.61 12.67 7.24
CA GLU A 99 14.21 11.37 6.93
C GLU A 99 13.49 10.24 7.68
N GLN A 100 13.15 10.47 8.95
CA GLN A 100 12.38 9.51 9.74
C GLN A 100 10.96 9.32 9.17
N PHE A 101 10.32 10.39 8.73
CA PHE A 101 9.03 10.31 8.04
C PHE A 101 9.13 9.54 6.73
N GLN A 102 10.15 9.80 5.90
CA GLN A 102 10.33 9.04 4.67
C GLN A 102 10.60 7.56 4.96
N ALA A 103 11.53 7.24 5.86
CA ALA A 103 11.84 5.85 6.21
C ALA A 103 10.61 5.08 6.74
N TYR A 104 9.78 5.74 7.56
CA TYR A 104 8.50 5.15 8.00
C TYR A 104 7.55 4.94 6.83
N ARG A 105 7.40 5.94 5.96
CA ARG A 105 6.53 5.87 4.77
C ARG A 105 6.95 4.77 3.82
N GLU A 106 8.24 4.59 3.57
CA GLU A 106 8.76 3.53 2.70
C GLU A 106 8.41 2.16 3.26
N ARG A 107 8.69 1.90 4.54
CA ARG A 107 8.30 0.65 5.20
C ARG A 107 6.79 0.42 5.19
N ALA A 108 6.00 1.46 5.44
CA ALA A 108 4.54 1.37 5.36
C ALA A 108 4.05 1.02 3.95
N LEU A 109 4.65 1.61 2.91
CA LEU A 109 4.26 1.34 1.53
C LEU A 109 4.55 -0.09 1.08
N HIS A 110 5.57 -0.77 1.62
CA HIS A 110 5.79 -2.20 1.34
C HIS A 110 4.59 -3.06 1.79
N LEU A 111 3.92 -2.67 2.88
CA LEU A 111 2.74 -3.37 3.39
C LEU A 111 1.47 -2.97 2.63
N LEU A 112 1.33 -1.66 2.36
CA LEU A 112 0.11 -1.10 1.78
C LEU A 112 0.01 -1.29 0.26
N CYS A 113 1.13 -1.41 -0.45
CA CYS A 113 1.13 -1.54 -1.91
C CYS A 113 0.48 -2.84 -2.40
N LEU A 114 0.42 -3.88 -1.56
CA LEU A 114 -0.17 -5.17 -1.91
C LEU A 114 -1.63 -5.03 -2.33
N ALA A 115 -2.46 -4.34 -1.54
CA ALA A 115 -3.86 -4.08 -1.89
C ALA A 115 -3.97 -3.16 -3.12
N GLY A 116 -3.12 -2.14 -3.23
CA GLY A 116 -3.13 -1.21 -4.37
C GLY A 116 -2.79 -1.88 -5.70
N LEU A 117 -1.81 -2.80 -5.71
CA LEU A 117 -1.38 -3.52 -6.90
C LEU A 117 -2.33 -4.66 -7.24
N SER A 118 -2.78 -5.41 -6.23
CA SER A 118 -3.70 -6.51 -6.44
C SER A 118 -5.10 -6.04 -6.76
N GLY A 119 -5.53 -4.86 -6.30
CA GLY A 119 -6.93 -4.40 -6.39
C GLY A 119 -7.88 -5.25 -5.54
N PHE A 120 -7.37 -5.85 -4.46
CA PHE A 120 -8.11 -6.70 -3.54
C PHE A 120 -8.45 -5.94 -2.25
N PRO A 121 -9.55 -6.32 -1.57
CA PRO A 121 -9.97 -5.64 -0.35
C PRO A 121 -9.02 -5.90 0.82
N GLN A 122 -8.64 -4.82 1.51
CA GLN A 122 -7.85 -4.85 2.75
C GLN A 122 -8.54 -3.99 3.82
N ILE A 123 -8.75 -4.54 5.01
CA ILE A 123 -9.30 -3.81 6.17
C ILE A 123 -8.31 -3.82 7.32
N THR A 124 -8.30 -2.77 8.15
CA THR A 124 -7.47 -2.69 9.36
C THR A 124 -8.32 -2.89 10.62
N LEU A 125 -7.90 -3.82 11.46
CA LEU A 125 -8.48 -4.06 12.79
C LEU A 125 -7.61 -3.41 13.86
N PRO A 126 -8.14 -2.47 14.68
CA PRO A 126 -7.40 -1.89 15.80
C PRO A 126 -7.36 -2.88 16.96
N LEU A 127 -6.23 -3.58 17.12
CA LEU A 127 -6.11 -4.71 18.05
C LEU A 127 -5.13 -4.46 19.21
N GLY A 128 -4.55 -3.27 19.31
CA GLY A 128 -3.72 -2.92 20.46
C GLY A 128 -2.98 -1.60 20.30
N SER A 129 -1.88 -1.49 21.06
CA SER A 129 -0.99 -0.34 21.03
C SER A 129 0.48 -0.78 21.02
N VAL A 130 1.31 -0.02 20.30
CA VAL A 130 2.78 -0.12 20.32
C VAL A 130 3.31 1.27 20.65
N ASP A 131 4.26 1.36 21.58
CA ASP A 131 4.86 2.62 22.03
C ASP A 131 3.82 3.70 22.43
N GLY A 132 2.71 3.28 23.06
CA GLY A 132 1.63 4.18 23.48
C GLY A 132 0.74 4.70 22.34
N ALA A 133 0.92 4.23 21.10
CA ALA A 133 0.11 4.59 19.94
C ALA A 133 -0.73 3.40 19.42
N PRO A 134 -1.89 3.63 18.78
CA PRO A 134 -2.70 2.55 18.21
C PRO A 134 -1.94 1.71 17.19
N PHE A 135 -2.10 0.39 17.25
CA PHE A 135 -1.55 -0.58 16.31
C PHE A 135 -2.67 -1.50 15.80
N GLY A 136 -2.62 -1.82 14.50
CA GLY A 136 -3.64 -2.61 13.86
C GLY A 136 -3.09 -3.65 12.88
N LEU A 137 -3.76 -4.80 12.83
CA LEU A 137 -3.51 -5.83 11.83
C LEU A 137 -4.44 -5.64 10.65
N SER A 138 -3.90 -5.83 9.46
CA SER A 138 -4.68 -5.87 8.23
C SER A 138 -5.14 -7.29 7.93
N LEU A 139 -6.37 -7.39 7.42
CA LEU A 139 -6.87 -8.57 6.72
C LEU A 139 -7.01 -8.22 5.24
N LEU A 140 -6.34 -8.96 4.37
CA LEU A 140 -6.40 -8.79 2.91
C LEU A 140 -6.95 -10.07 2.28
N GLY A 141 -8.14 -10.01 1.68
CA GLY A 141 -8.84 -11.16 1.08
C GLY A 141 -8.92 -11.09 -0.44
N PRO A 142 -9.52 -12.07 -1.13
CA PRO A 142 -9.60 -12.10 -2.58
C PRO A 142 -10.55 -11.04 -3.14
N SER A 143 -10.47 -10.79 -4.46
CA SER A 143 -11.36 -9.85 -5.16
C SER A 143 -12.83 -10.10 -4.84
N GLY A 144 -13.55 -9.06 -4.40
CA GLY A 144 -14.99 -9.11 -4.09
C GLY A 144 -15.35 -9.72 -2.73
N SER A 145 -14.38 -9.98 -1.86
CA SER A 145 -14.59 -10.55 -0.51
C SER A 145 -14.89 -9.50 0.57
N ASP A 146 -15.18 -8.25 0.20
CA ASP A 146 -15.34 -7.10 1.10
C ASP A 146 -16.28 -7.40 2.29
N VAL A 147 -17.47 -7.91 2.01
CA VAL A 147 -18.48 -8.21 3.05
C VAL A 147 -18.02 -9.36 3.95
N ALA A 148 -17.34 -10.37 3.40
CA ALA A 148 -16.81 -11.49 4.17
C ALA A 148 -15.68 -11.03 5.11
N LEU A 149 -14.77 -10.17 4.62
CA LEU A 149 -13.72 -9.55 5.43
C LEU A 149 -14.30 -8.71 6.57
N ILE A 150 -15.32 -7.90 6.31
CA ILE A 150 -15.99 -7.11 7.35
C ILE A 150 -16.62 -8.02 8.40
N GLY A 151 -17.29 -9.10 7.98
CA GLY A 151 -17.86 -10.11 8.87
C GLY A 151 -16.80 -10.74 9.78
N LEU A 152 -15.69 -11.20 9.20
CA LEU A 152 -14.56 -11.77 9.93
C LEU A 152 -13.93 -10.76 10.89
N GLY A 153 -13.72 -9.52 10.43
CA GLY A 153 -13.16 -8.44 11.23
C GLY A 153 -14.01 -8.14 12.46
N ARG A 154 -15.34 -8.12 12.30
CA ARG A 154 -16.27 -7.98 13.43
C ARG A 154 -16.14 -9.15 14.41
N THR A 155 -16.11 -10.39 13.93
CA THR A 155 -15.94 -11.57 14.79
C THR A 155 -14.64 -11.49 15.62
N ILE A 156 -13.54 -11.07 15.00
CA ILE A 156 -12.25 -10.92 15.68
C ILE A 156 -12.32 -9.81 16.74
N LEU A 157 -12.89 -8.64 16.40
CA LEU A 157 -13.03 -7.53 17.35
C LEU A 157 -13.93 -7.89 18.54
N ASP A 158 -15.03 -8.62 18.30
CA ASP A 158 -15.93 -9.07 19.36
C ASP A 158 -15.25 -10.11 20.27
N ALA A 159 -14.35 -10.94 19.74
CA ALA A 159 -13.54 -11.86 20.54
C ALA A 159 -12.47 -11.11 21.34
N ALA A 160 -11.78 -10.15 20.74
CA ALA A 160 -10.71 -9.38 21.39
C ALA A 160 -11.22 -8.52 22.57
N ARG A 161 -12.48 -8.07 22.55
CA ARG A 161 -13.11 -7.32 23.66
C ARG A 161 -13.47 -8.17 24.87
N LYS A 162 -13.50 -9.50 24.73
CA LYS A 162 -13.83 -10.44 25.82
C LYS A 162 -12.61 -10.84 26.64
N VAL A 163 -11.42 -10.41 26.22
CA VAL A 163 -10.13 -10.60 26.90
C VAL A 163 -9.77 -9.33 27.64
#